data_AF-A0AAP5V337-F1
#
_entry.id   AF-A0AAP5V337-F1
#
_cell.length_a   1.000
_cell.length_b   1.000
_cell.length_c   1.000
_cell.angle_alpha   90.00
_cell.angle_beta   90.00
_cell.angle_gamma   90.00
#
_symmetry.space_group_name_H-M   'P 1'
#
loop_
_entity.id
_entity.type
_entity.pdbx_description
1 polymer ?
#
loop_
_entity_poly.entity_id
_entity_poly.type
_entity_poly.pdbx_seq_one_letter_code
_entity_poly.pdbx_strand_id
1 'polypeptide(L)' 'MTMERYLKLRYNGKTMKEIQNEYELSDSTVWTLELGYTCFLKGIPLDEAVKAIFSIESPQVH' A
#
# COMPACT_ATOMS: atom_id res chain seq x y z
N MET A 1 13.06 0.39 -0.69
CA MET A 1 12.36 -0.48 -1.69
C MET A 1 11.63 0.43 -2.68
N THR A 2 11.64 0.14 -3.99
CA THR A 2 10.82 0.86 -4.98
C THR A 2 9.49 0.15 -5.22
N MET A 3 8.48 0.87 -5.69
CA MET A 3 7.16 0.30 -5.97
C MET A 3 7.23 -0.78 -7.06
N GLU A 4 7.96 -0.54 -8.14
CA GLU A 4 8.13 -1.53 -9.23
C GLU A 4 8.73 -2.85 -8.74
N ARG A 5 9.72 -2.78 -7.84
CA ARG A 5 10.32 -3.99 -7.25
C ARG A 5 9.33 -4.69 -6.32
N TYR A 6 8.57 -3.94 -5.53
CA TYR A 6 7.51 -4.49 -4.67
C TYR A 6 6.44 -5.23 -5.49
N LEU A 7 5.96 -4.62 -6.59
CA LEU A 7 5.01 -5.26 -7.52
C LEU A 7 5.53 -6.59 -8.05
N LYS A 8 6.78 -6.63 -8.53
CA LYS A 8 7.40 -7.87 -9.04
C LYS A 8 7.44 -8.97 -7.97
N LEU A 9 7.80 -8.63 -6.74
CA LEU A 9 7.84 -9.61 -5.63
C LEU A 9 6.44 -10.14 -5.29
N ARG A 10 5.43 -9.27 -5.24
CA ARG A 10 4.03 -9.67 -5.04
C ARG A 10 3.49 -10.55 -6.16
N TYR A 11 3.82 -10.22 -7.42
CA TYR A 11 3.46 -11.05 -8.58
C TYR A 11 4.14 -12.41 -8.58
N ASN A 12 5.33 -12.51 -8.01
CA ASN A 12 6.02 -13.78 -7.80
C ASN A 12 5.47 -14.59 -6.61
N GLY A 13 4.35 -14.15 -6.01
CA GLY A 13 3.65 -14.86 -4.95
C GLY A 13 4.16 -14.60 -3.53
N LYS A 14 5.15 -13.71 -3.35
CA LYS A 14 5.59 -13.34 -2.00
C LYS A 14 4.51 -12.56 -1.27
N THR A 15 4.34 -12.85 0.00
CA THR A 15 3.46 -12.12 0.92
C THR A 15 4.10 -10.82 1.38
N MET A 16 3.27 -9.89 1.86
CA MET A 16 3.72 -8.64 2.50
C MET A 16 4.77 -8.90 3.59
N LYS A 17 4.51 -9.89 4.45
CA LYS A 17 5.35 -10.21 5.62
C LYS A 17 6.71 -10.78 5.21
N GLU A 18 6.75 -11.63 4.18
CA GLU A 18 8.01 -12.13 3.64
C GLU A 18 8.86 -10.99 3.07
N ILE A 19 8.25 -10.07 2.32
CA ILE A 19 8.96 -8.91 1.77
C ILE A 19 9.41 -7.97 2.89
N GLN A 20 8.58 -7.76 3.91
CA GLN A 20 8.94 -6.94 5.06
C GLN A 20 10.18 -7.47 5.77
N ASN A 21 10.19 -8.78 6.06
CA ASN A 21 11.29 -9.43 6.77
C ASN A 21 12.57 -9.50 5.92
N GLU A 22 12.46 -9.83 4.63
CA GLU A 22 13.62 -9.96 3.73
C GLU A 22 14.37 -8.63 3.51
N TYR A 23 13.64 -7.52 3.51
CA TYR A 23 14.18 -6.18 3.24
C TYR A 23 14.22 -5.27 4.47
N GLU A 24 13.94 -5.82 5.66
CA GLU A 24 13.92 -5.10 6.95
C GLU A 24 13.10 -3.79 6.89
N LEU A 25 11.93 -3.84 6.25
CA LEU A 25 11.08 -2.67 6.07
C LEU A 25 10.31 -2.36 7.36
N SER A 26 10.17 -1.06 7.65
CA SER A 26 9.25 -0.61 8.69
C SER A 26 7.80 -0.97 8.33
N ASP A 27 6.95 -1.10 9.36
CA ASP A 27 5.51 -1.31 9.17
C ASP A 27 4.90 -0.20 8.29
N SER A 28 5.23 1.06 8.57
CA SER A 28 4.74 2.20 7.79
C SER A 28 5.12 2.10 6.30
N THR A 29 6.34 1.66 6.01
CA THR A 29 6.84 1.51 4.63
C THR A 29 6.10 0.38 3.91
N VAL A 30 5.95 -0.78 4.56
CA VAL A 30 5.30 -1.93 3.92
C VAL A 30 3.81 -1.67 3.68
N TRP A 31 3.13 -1.01 4.63
CA TRP A 31 1.74 -0.60 4.46
C TRP A 31 1.56 0.43 3.33
N THR A 32 2.48 1.38 3.18
CA THR A 32 2.46 2.34 2.05
C THR A 32 2.60 1.61 0.71
N LEU A 33 3.51 0.64 0.63
CA LEU A 33 3.68 -0.19 -0.57
C LEU A 33 2.46 -1.07 -0.83
N GLU A 34 1.83 -1.62 0.21
CA GLU A 34 0.63 -2.45 0.08
C GLU A 34 -0.59 -1.65 -0.38
N LEU A 35 -0.73 -0.41 0.09
CA LEU A 35 -1.75 0.52 -0.41
C LEU A 35 -1.54 0.78 -1.91
N GLY A 36 -0.30 1.11 -2.31
CA GLY A 36 0.04 1.29 -3.72
C GLY A 36 -0.23 0.06 -4.57
N TYR A 37 0.08 -1.14 -4.06
CA TYR A 37 -0.18 -2.41 -4.75
C TYR A 37 -1.68 -2.65 -4.95
N THR A 38 -2.47 -2.39 -3.91
CA THR A 38 -3.93 -2.55 -3.95
C THR A 38 -4.57 -1.58 -4.93
N CYS A 39 -4.11 -0.33 -4.96
CA CYS A 39 -4.55 0.68 -5.92
C CYS A 39 -4.25 0.23 -7.35
N PHE A 40 -3.03 -0.26 -7.60
CA PHE A 40 -2.63 -0.79 -8.90
C PHE A 40 -3.51 -1.96 -9.36
N LEU A 41 -3.76 -2.94 -8.49
CA LEU A 41 -4.61 -4.09 -8.81
C LEU A 41 -6.05 -3.71 -9.13
N LYS A 42 -6.60 -2.72 -8.43
CA LYS A 42 -7.99 -2.27 -8.60
C LYS A 42 -8.14 -1.21 -9.70
N GLY A 43 -7.03 -0.74 -10.30
CA GLY A 43 -7.05 0.37 -11.26
C GLY A 43 -7.53 1.68 -10.63
N ILE A 44 -7.35 1.85 -9.32
CA ILE A 44 -7.76 3.06 -8.59
C ILE A 44 -6.58 4.02 -8.54
N PRO A 45 -6.75 5.29 -8.94
CA PRO A 45 -5.74 6.32 -8.71
C PRO A 45 -5.42 6.49 -7.22
N LEU A 46 -4.12 6.58 -6.88
CA LEU A 46 -3.70 6.68 -5.49
C LEU A 46 -4.27 7.92 -4.80
N ASP A 47 -4.40 9.04 -5.51
CA ASP A 47 -4.97 10.26 -4.98
C ASP A 47 -6.45 10.10 -4.58
N GLU A 48 -7.22 9.32 -5.34
CA GLU A 48 -8.61 8.99 -4.99
C GLU A 48 -8.69 8.08 -3.77
N ALA A 49 -7.83 7.06 -3.68
CA ALA A 49 -7.75 6.19 -2.51
C ALA A 49 -7.38 6.98 -1.24
N VAL A 50 -6.43 7.90 -1.37
CA VAL A 50 -6.02 8.80 -0.27
C VAL A 50 -7.17 9.72 0.16
N LYS A 51 -7.88 10.34 -0.79
CA LYS A 51 -9.07 11.17 -0.49
C LYS A 51 -10.12 10.37 0.29
N ALA A 52 -10.39 9.13 -0.10
CA ALA A 52 -11.34 8.28 0.60
C ALA A 52 -10.92 7.99 2.05
N ILE A 53 -9.64 7.69 2.30
CA ILE A 53 -9.10 7.47 3.65
C ILE A 53 -9.30 8.72 4.53
N PHE A 54 -8.87 9.89 4.04
CA PHE A 54 -9.00 11.13 4.82
C PHE A 54 -10.44 11.64 4.95
N SER A 55 -11.35 11.22 4.08
CA SER A 55 -12.79 11.50 4.23
C SER A 55 -13.42 10.70 5.37
N ILE A 56 -12.85 9.55 5.73
CA ILE A 56 -13.31 8.72 6.87
C ILE A 56 -12.82 9.30 8.20
N GLU A 57 -11.66 9.99 8.20
CA GLU A 57 -11.08 10.60 9.40
C GLU A 57 -11.64 11.99 9.75
N SER A 58 -12.51 12.57 8.94
CA SER A 58 -13.27 13.76 9.35
C SER A 58 -14.46 13.29 10.21
N PRO A 59 -14.47 13.50 11.54
CA PRO A 59 -15.72 13.42 12.26
C PRO A 59 -16.62 14.49 11.64
N GLN A 60 -17.83 14.11 11.23
CA GLN A 60 -18.88 15.10 11.08
C GLN A 60 -19.13 15.67 12.48
N VAL A 61 -18.44 16.76 12.80
CA VAL A 61 -18.74 17.58 13.97
C VAL A 61 -20.02 18.33 13.61
N HIS A 62 -21.15 17.72 13.94
CA HIS A 62 -22.45 18.36 14.01
C HIS A 62 -22.71 18.85 15.43
#